data_AF-X1GKY4-F1
#
_entry.id   AF-X1GKY4-F1
#
_cell.length_a   1.000
_cell.length_b   1.000
_cell.length_c   1.000
_cell.angle_alpha   90.00
_cell.angle_beta   90.00
_cell.angle_gamma   90.00
#
_symmetry.space_group_name_H-M   'P 1'
#
loop_
_entity.id
_entity.type
_entity.pdbx_description
1 polymer ?
#
loop_
_entity_poly.entity_id
_entity_poly.type
_entity_poly.pdbx_seq_one_letter_code
_entity_poly.pdbx_strand_id
1 'polypeptide(L)'
;MAIRIVGAKRAFSLLCRELAEVVSLEEGRYSNYDFQDWCEVSQFRRQFEPDGHDWVATVNFHIAVPRIIRLLFYDRLPRTDVKFNRRNIYARDKNKCQYCGKRFSTSEEIVY
;
A
#
# COMPACT_ATOMS: atom_id res chain seq x y z
N MET A 1 3.16 16.08 10.97
CA MET A 1 3.97 14.87 10.72
C MET A 1 3.00 13.70 10.53
N ALA A 2 2.97 13.04 9.37
CA ALA A 2 1.98 12.01 9.08
C ALA A 2 2.58 10.61 9.26
N ILE A 3 2.53 10.08 10.47
CA ILE A 3 2.83 8.67 10.75
C ILE A 3 1.53 7.87 10.56
N ARG A 4 1.60 6.74 9.87
CA ARG A 4 0.45 5.85 9.67
C ARG A 4 0.85 4.40 9.90
N ILE A 5 0.06 3.68 10.68
CA ILE A 5 0.21 2.23 10.85
C ILE A 5 -0.44 1.53 9.64
N VAL A 6 0.30 0.62 9.01
CA VAL A 6 -0.15 -0.20 7.88
C VAL A 6 0.23 -1.66 8.12
N GLY A 7 -0.52 -2.59 7.53
CA GLY A 7 -0.15 -4.01 7.58
C GLY A 7 1.02 -4.36 6.68
N ALA A 8 1.69 -5.48 6.97
CA ALA A 8 2.85 -5.98 6.22
C ALA A 8 2.59 -6.09 4.71
N LYS A 9 1.40 -6.61 4.31
CA LYS A 9 0.99 -6.69 2.90
C LYS A 9 1.10 -5.34 2.18
N ARG A 10 0.64 -4.26 2.82
CA ARG A 10 0.68 -2.92 2.24
C ARG A 10 2.10 -2.38 2.21
N ALA A 11 2.88 -2.62 3.27
CA ALA A 11 4.28 -2.21 3.32
C ALA A 11 5.10 -2.85 2.18
N PHE A 12 5.02 -4.17 2.02
CA PHE A 12 5.68 -4.86 0.91
C PHE A 12 5.18 -4.39 -0.46
N SER A 13 3.87 -4.14 -0.61
CA SER A 13 3.34 -3.58 -1.86
C SER A 13 3.94 -2.22 -2.23
N LEU A 14 4.35 -1.42 -1.24
CA LEU A 14 4.99 -0.12 -1.46
C LEU A 14 6.47 -0.28 -1.79
N LEU A 15 7.17 -1.17 -1.09
CA LEU A 15 8.57 -1.50 -1.33
C LEU A 15 8.78 -2.10 -2.73
N CYS A 16 8.00 -3.12 -3.11
CA CYS A 16 8.09 -3.77 -4.43
C CYS A 16 7.73 -2.84 -5.60
N ARG A 17 7.17 -1.66 -5.34
CA ARG A 17 6.84 -0.65 -6.35
C ARG A 17 7.83 0.52 -6.34
N GLU A 18 8.93 0.39 -5.58
CA GLU A 18 9.94 1.44 -5.42
C GLU A 18 9.33 2.77 -4.91
N LEU A 19 8.28 2.68 -4.10
CA LEU A 19 7.61 3.85 -3.50
C LEU A 19 8.03 4.10 -2.05
N ALA A 20 8.80 3.18 -1.48
CA ALA A 20 9.24 3.23 -0.10
C ALA A 20 10.59 2.54 0.07
N GLU A 21 11.24 2.86 1.19
CA GLU A 21 12.44 2.19 1.69
C GLU A 21 12.19 1.74 3.14
N VAL A 22 12.86 0.66 3.55
CA VAL A 22 12.87 0.21 4.94
C VAL A 22 13.86 1.04 5.73
N VAL A 23 13.47 1.49 6.92
CA VAL A 23 14.37 2.16 7.86
C VAL A 23 14.70 1.17 8.99
N SER A 24 15.98 0.87 9.15
CA SER A 24 16.49 0.00 10.22
C SER A 24 17.49 0.76 11.10
N LEU A 25 17.53 0.42 12.38
CA LEU A 25 18.52 0.94 13.32
C LEU A 25 19.55 -0.16 13.59
N GLU A 26 20.80 0.08 13.20
CA GLU A 26 21.90 -0.86 13.32
C GLU A 26 23.07 -0.16 14.00
N GLU A 27 23.54 -0.69 15.13
CA GLU A 27 24.69 -0.13 15.88
C GLU A 27 24.57 1.38 16.17
N GLY A 28 23.34 1.85 16.42
CA GLY A 28 23.06 3.27 16.69
C GLY A 28 23.00 4.18 15.46
N ARG A 29 23.08 3.62 14.24
CA ARG A 29 22.93 4.36 12.97
C ARG A 29 21.68 3.91 12.22
N TYR A 30 21.02 4.87 11.58
CA TYR A 30 19.89 4.57 10.71
C TYR A 30 20.38 4.24 9.30
N SER A 31 20.00 3.05 8.83
CA SER A 31 20.24 2.59 7.46
C SER A 31 18.91 2.53 6.71
N ASN A 32 18.92 2.92 5.44
CA ASN A 32 17.77 2.78 4.55
C ASN A 32 18.06 1.67 3.54
N TYR A 33 17.07 0.82 3.29
CA TYR A 33 17.17 -0.28 2.35
C TYR A 33 16.03 -0.20 1.34
N ASP A 34 16.34 -0.32 0.06
CA ASP A 34 15.31 -0.60 -0.94
C ASP A 34 14.78 -2.03 -0.77
N PHE A 35 13.89 -2.46 -1.67
CA PHE A 35 13.34 -3.82 -1.57
C PHE A 35 14.39 -4.91 -1.78
N GLN A 36 15.33 -4.71 -2.70
CA GLN A 36 16.33 -5.71 -3.06
C GLN A 36 17.36 -5.86 -1.93
N ASP A 37 17.90 -4.75 -1.44
CA ASP A 37 18.83 -4.73 -0.32
C ASP A 37 18.20 -5.34 0.93
N TRP A 38 16.91 -5.04 1.18
CA TRP A 38 16.19 -5.61 2.32
C TRP A 38 16.01 -7.12 2.22
N CYS A 39 15.86 -7.67 1.01
CA CYS A 39 15.83 -9.12 0.81
C CYS A 39 17.18 -9.76 1.16
N GLU A 40 18.28 -9.16 0.74
CA GLU A 40 19.63 -9.65 1.02
C GLU A 40 19.94 -9.60 2.52
N VAL A 41 19.73 -8.44 3.15
CA VAL A 41 19.89 -8.25 4.60
C VAL A 41 19.00 -9.21 5.40
N SER A 42 17.77 -9.46 4.93
CA SER A 42 16.88 -10.43 5.58
C SER A 42 17.42 -11.85 5.57
N GLN A 43 18.09 -12.27 4.50
CA GLN A 43 18.69 -13.61 4.42
C GLN A 43 19.82 -13.77 5.45
N PHE A 44 20.70 -12.76 5.53
CA PHE A 44 21.76 -12.75 6.55
C PHE A 44 21.17 -12.76 7.96
N ARG A 45 20.19 -11.90 8.25
CA ARG A 45 19.53 -11.85 9.56
C ARG A 45 18.85 -13.16 9.92
N ARG A 46 18.27 -13.87 8.97
CA ARG A 46 17.65 -15.18 9.25
C ARG A 46 18.69 -16.19 9.71
N GLN A 47 19.89 -16.12 9.16
CA GLN A 47 20.98 -17.04 9.50
C GLN A 47 21.58 -16.76 10.88
N PHE A 48 21.73 -15.48 11.26
CA PHE A 48 22.41 -15.08 12.49
C PHE A 48 21.48 -14.74 13.66
N GLU A 49 20.24 -14.31 13.38
CA GLU A 49 19.27 -13.85 14.38
C GLU A 49 17.83 -14.23 13.98
N PRO A 50 17.51 -15.54 13.91
CA PRO A 50 16.22 -16.02 13.41
C PRO A 50 15.01 -15.57 14.24
N ASP A 51 15.21 -15.26 15.53
CA ASP A 51 14.14 -14.85 16.45
C ASP A 51 14.01 -13.32 16.58
N GLY A 52 14.89 -12.54 15.94
CA GLY A 52 14.88 -11.07 16.01
C GLY A 52 13.77 -10.40 15.20
N HIS A 53 13.11 -11.15 14.31
CA HIS A 53 12.14 -10.60 13.36
C HIS A 53 10.92 -11.51 13.19
N ASP A 54 9.79 -10.90 12.82
CA ASP A 54 8.69 -11.64 12.19
C ASP A 54 9.07 -11.92 10.73
N TRP A 55 8.76 -13.12 10.25
CA TRP A 55 9.18 -13.58 8.92
C TRP A 55 7.99 -13.81 7.99
N VAL A 56 8.16 -13.42 6.73
CA VAL A 56 7.29 -13.85 5.63
C VAL A 56 8.04 -14.88 4.80
N ALA A 57 7.46 -16.07 4.66
CA ALA A 57 7.96 -17.11 3.77
C ALA A 57 7.51 -16.82 2.32
N THR A 58 8.47 -16.81 1.40
CA THR A 58 8.23 -16.78 -0.06
C THR A 58 8.45 -18.19 -0.63
N VAL A 59 8.35 -18.32 -1.95
CA VAL A 59 8.58 -19.61 -2.63
C VAL A 59 10.02 -20.12 -2.47
N ASN A 60 11.00 -19.23 -2.29
CA ASN A 60 12.42 -19.58 -2.32
C ASN A 60 13.28 -18.87 -1.26
N PHE A 61 12.72 -17.97 -0.44
CA PHE A 61 13.45 -17.32 0.66
C PHE A 61 12.50 -16.86 1.77
N HIS A 62 13.08 -16.33 2.85
CA HIS A 62 12.34 -15.65 3.91
C HIS A 62 12.75 -14.18 3.95
N ILE A 63 11.79 -13.30 4.18
CA ILE A 63 12.01 -11.86 4.30
C ILE A 63 11.51 -11.36 5.64
N ALA A 64 12.30 -10.51 6.30
CA ALA A 64 11.92 -9.92 7.57
C ALA A 64 10.79 -8.91 7.34
N VAL A 65 9.77 -8.92 8.20
CA VAL A 65 8.69 -7.91 8.17
C VAL A 65 9.29 -6.55 8.54
N PRO A 66 9.25 -5.54 7.65
CA PRO A 66 9.81 -4.23 7.94
C PRO A 66 8.98 -3.54 9.03
N ARG A 67 9.66 -3.06 10.09
CA ARG A 67 8.99 -2.34 11.19
C ARG A 67 8.67 -0.90 10.84
N ILE A 68 9.55 -0.23 10.10
CA ILE A 68 9.40 1.16 9.67
C ILE A 68 9.70 1.23 8.18
N ILE A 69 8.81 1.87 7.43
CA ILE A 69 9.06 2.24 6.04
C ILE A 69 8.90 3.74 5.85
N ARG A 70 9.74 4.31 5.00
CA ARG A 70 9.69 5.72 4.58
C ARG A 70 9.20 5.78 3.14
N LEU A 71 8.15 6.56 2.87
CA LEU A 71 7.72 6.81 1.50
C LEU A 71 8.71 7.74 0.80
N LEU A 72 9.15 7.36 -0.39
CA LEU A 72 10.03 8.18 -1.24
C LEU A 72 9.25 9.36 -1.85
N PHE A 73 8.01 9.07 -2.25
CA PHE A 73 7.09 10.05 -2.79
C PHE A 73 5.79 9.99 -2.00
N TYR A 74 5.41 11.12 -1.41
CA TYR A 74 4.12 11.28 -0.77
C TYR A 74 3.27 12.23 -1.61
N ASP A 75 2.58 11.68 -2.60
CA ASP A 75 1.49 12.40 -3.25
C ASP A 75 0.34 12.47 -2.24
N ARG A 76 0.17 13.63 -1.60
CA ARG A 76 -0.79 13.88 -0.50
C ARG A 76 -2.25 13.63 -0.90
N LEU A 77 -2.50 13.24 -2.13
CA LEU A 77 -3.79 12.86 -2.64
C LEU A 77 -3.99 11.37 -2.34
N PRO A 78 -4.73 11.00 -1.27
CA PRO A 78 -5.31 9.67 -1.24
C PRO A 78 -6.07 9.52 -2.56
N ARG A 79 -5.76 8.47 -3.34
CA ARG A 79 -6.69 8.02 -4.37
C ARG A 79 -7.96 7.68 -3.60
N THR A 80 -8.91 8.60 -3.61
CA THR A 80 -10.23 8.36 -3.02
C THR A 80 -10.76 7.18 -3.79
N ASP A 81 -10.85 6.02 -3.14
CA ASP A 81 -11.50 4.87 -3.76
C ASP A 81 -12.89 5.36 -4.15
N VAL A 82 -13.13 5.47 -5.45
CA VAL A 82 -14.43 5.89 -5.97
C VAL A 82 -15.35 4.74 -5.64
N LYS A 83 -16.08 4.87 -4.53
CA LYS A 83 -16.99 3.82 -4.06
C LYS A 83 -17.92 3.44 -5.20
N PHE A 84 -18.05 2.15 -5.47
CA PHE A 84 -19.02 1.67 -6.45
C PHE A 84 -20.42 1.81 -5.85
N ASN A 85 -21.00 3.00 -5.99
CA ASN A 85 -22.34 3.34 -5.54
C ASN A 85 -23.08 4.04 -6.67
N ARG A 86 -24.41 4.09 -6.55
CA ARG A 86 -25.27 4.59 -7.62
C ARG A 86 -24.94 6.03 -8.03
N ARG A 87 -24.68 6.90 -7.05
CA ARG A 87 -24.31 8.31 -7.26
C ARG A 87 -23.03 8.44 -8.10
N ASN A 88 -22.04 7.59 -7.85
CA ASN A 88 -20.78 7.60 -8.59
C ASN A 88 -20.93 6.99 -10.00
N ILE A 89 -21.83 6.02 -10.19
CA ILE A 89 -22.16 5.47 -11.52
C ILE A 89 -22.83 6.53 -12.38
N TYR A 90 -23.85 7.23 -11.85
CA TYR A 90 -24.51 8.31 -12.60
C TYR A 90 -23.58 9.47 -12.88
N ALA A 91 -22.76 9.89 -11.91
CA ALA A 91 -21.75 10.93 -12.13
C ALA A 91 -20.77 10.56 -13.26
N ARG A 92 -20.33 9.29 -13.34
CA ARG A 92 -19.48 8.79 -14.44
C ARG A 92 -20.19 8.89 -15.79
N ASP A 93 -21.47 8.53 -15.83
CA ASP A 93 -22.25 8.39 -17.06
C ASP A 93 -23.04 9.67 -17.42
N LYS A 94 -22.68 10.83 -16.84
CA LYS A 94 -23.35 12.15 -17.06
C LYS A 94 -24.86 12.10 -16.78
N ASN A 95 -25.20 11.38 -15.72
CA ASN A 95 -26.54 11.05 -15.25
C ASN A 95 -27.40 10.32 -16.30
N LYS A 96 -26.78 9.56 -17.21
CA LYS A 96 -27.46 8.73 -18.20
C LYS A 96 -27.44 7.27 -17.75
N CYS A 97 -28.61 6.63 -17.70
CA CYS A 97 -28.69 5.19 -17.43
C CYS A 97 -28.10 4.40 -18.60
N GLN A 98 -27.20 3.46 -18.32
CA GLN A 98 -26.56 2.63 -19.35
C GLN A 98 -27.51 1.62 -20.01
N TYR A 99 -28.58 1.23 -19.33
CA TYR A 99 -29.53 0.24 -19.83
C TYR A 99 -30.63 0.87 -20.68
N CYS A 100 -31.28 1.92 -20.18
CA CYS A 100 -32.42 2.55 -20.85
C CYS A 100 -32.09 3.84 -21.59
N GLY A 101 -30.88 4.39 -21.43
CA GLY A 101 -30.43 5.61 -22.09
C GLY A 101 -31.08 6.90 -21.58
N LYS A 102 -32.02 6.83 -20.62
CA LYS A 102 -32.67 8.01 -20.03
C LYS A 102 -31.70 8.81 -19.18
N ARG A 103 -31.88 10.13 -19.17
CA ARG A 103 -31.12 11.07 -18.35
C ARG A 103 -31.91 11.40 -17.10
N PHE A 104 -31.28 11.28 -15.94
CA PHE A 104 -31.88 11.53 -14.63
C PHE A 104 -31.34 12.82 -14.04
N SER A 105 -32.16 13.55 -13.29
CA SER A 105 -31.69 14.65 -12.46
C SER A 105 -31.00 14.12 -11.21
N THR A 106 -30.06 14.87 -10.63
CA THR A 106 -29.30 14.45 -9.44
C THR A 106 -30.19 14.07 -8.23
N SER A 107 -31.43 14.58 -8.19
CA SER A 107 -32.44 14.26 -7.17
C SER A 107 -33.15 12.93 -7.38
N GLU A 108 -33.24 12.41 -8.60
CA GLU A 108 -33.97 11.17 -8.92
C GLU A 108 -33.11 9.91 -8.75
N GLU A 109 -31.78 10.08 -8.65
CA GLU A 109 -30.82 8.98 -8.51
C GLU A 109 -30.99 8.20 -7.19
N ILE A 110 -31.62 8.78 -6.17
CA ILE A 110 -31.78 8.17 -4.84
C ILE A 110 -33.02 7.27 -4.75
N VAL A 111 -33.97 7.39 -5.68
CA VAL A 111 -35.35 6.90 -5.48
C VAL A 111 -35.66 5.54 -6.15
N TYR A 112 -34.82 5.05 -7.05
CA TYR A 112 -35.03 3.79 -7.77
C TYR A 112 -34.19 2.61 -7.27
#